data_AF-A0A2E9NB82-F1
#
_entry.id   AF-A0A2E9NB82-F1
#
_cell.length_a   1.000
_cell.length_b   1.000
_cell.length_c   1.000
_cell.angle_alpha   90.00
_cell.angle_beta   90.00
_cell.angle_gamma   90.00
#
_symmetry.space_group_name_H-M   'P 1'
#
loop_
_entity.id
_entity.type
_entity.pdbx_description
1 polymer ?
#
loop_
_entity_poly.entity_id
_entity_poly.type
_entity_poly.pdbx_seq_one_letter_code
_entity_poly.pdbx_strand_id
1 'polypeptide(L)'
;MTESSAATGPSPEPGSSRRSDSTAAPGSSRRSSSSQVSDSSRGSRRRERAAHSWRSGGSTVARWDGELVGWAVLLLGAGILLATLADRLLGGTLGSALSLAALWGGMLAAIILAFARSRPRMLLRFHPFDLLYGIVLGVILRFTQGFLEIAGTGTAVWPTAGTIDGSLPASFWFDGVLAPVVIAPLLEEFFFRAVLLVAIFTAVRRMTNSRSWAGFAAIAVTTVLFIGLHLVFDTYTWWSVATLGLVGIVCAGLVVATARIWGAVLTHIVFNGVAVGMLVVGTIGA
;
A
#
# COMPACT_ATOMS: atom_id res chain seq x y z
N MET A 1 47.46 -46.98 6.10
CA MET A 1 48.94 -46.91 6.08
C MET A 1 49.28 -45.43 6.14
N THR A 2 49.46 -44.91 7.36
CA THR A 2 50.77 -44.42 7.89
C THR A 2 51.16 -43.14 7.16
N GLU A 3 51.19 -41.95 7.76
CA GLU A 3 52.01 -41.57 8.92
C GLU A 3 51.79 -40.08 9.28
N SER A 4 52.09 -39.72 10.55
CA SER A 4 52.76 -38.49 11.02
C SER A 4 52.11 -37.11 10.76
N SER A 5 52.08 -36.12 11.65
CA SER A 5 52.86 -35.82 12.85
C SER A 5 52.15 -34.73 13.67
N ALA A 6 52.35 -34.77 14.98
CA ALA A 6 51.91 -33.78 15.96
C ALA A 6 52.86 -32.58 16.03
N ALA A 7 52.37 -31.41 16.48
CA ALA A 7 53.16 -30.53 17.36
C ALA A 7 52.27 -29.48 18.06
N THR A 8 52.19 -29.67 19.37
CA THR A 8 51.66 -28.83 20.44
C THR A 8 52.59 -27.65 20.74
N GLY A 9 52.04 -26.53 21.22
CA GLY A 9 52.83 -25.54 21.98
C GLY A 9 52.08 -24.25 22.31
N PRO A 10 51.62 -24.06 23.56
CA PRO A 10 51.31 -22.75 24.12
C PRO A 10 52.42 -22.29 25.08
N SER A 11 52.69 -20.99 25.15
CA SER A 11 53.22 -20.37 26.37
C SER A 11 53.03 -18.84 26.40
N PRO A 12 52.98 -18.25 27.62
CA PRO A 12 52.46 -16.91 27.89
C PRO A 12 53.57 -15.88 28.15
N GLU A 13 53.24 -14.59 28.08
CA GLU A 13 53.98 -13.56 28.81
C GLU A 13 53.05 -12.50 29.44
N PRO A 14 53.15 -12.25 30.76
CA PRO A 14 52.56 -11.12 31.44
C PRO A 14 53.60 -10.02 31.68
N GLY A 15 53.35 -8.83 31.14
CA GLY A 15 54.18 -7.64 31.37
C GLY A 15 53.46 -6.61 32.24
N SER A 16 53.72 -6.65 33.54
CA SER A 16 53.39 -5.57 34.49
C SER A 16 54.51 -4.52 34.52
N SER A 17 54.20 -3.22 34.44
CA SER A 17 54.98 -2.22 35.18
C SER A 17 54.28 -0.86 35.35
N ARG A 18 54.17 -0.49 36.64
CA ARG A 18 54.48 0.81 37.26
C ARG A 18 53.73 2.09 36.87
N ARG A 19 52.82 2.48 37.79
CA ARG A 19 52.89 3.67 38.68
C ARG A 19 53.66 4.91 38.18
N SER A 20 52.98 6.05 38.13
CA SER A 20 53.41 7.24 38.87
C SER A 20 52.25 8.22 39.09
N ASP A 21 51.91 8.40 40.37
CA ASP A 21 51.22 9.58 40.88
C ASP A 21 52.11 10.81 40.70
N SER A 22 51.53 11.95 40.33
CA SER A 22 52.10 13.24 40.70
C SER A 22 51.02 14.28 40.97
N THR A 23 51.26 14.94 42.08
CA THR A 23 50.47 15.84 42.90
C THR A 23 50.36 17.26 42.34
N ALA A 24 49.17 17.83 42.47
CA ALA A 24 48.81 19.20 42.87
C ALA A 24 49.78 20.39 42.62
N ALA A 25 49.26 21.44 41.97
CA ALA A 25 49.27 22.81 42.51
C ALA A 25 48.23 23.72 41.81
N PRO A 26 47.66 24.73 42.51
CA PRO A 26 46.59 25.58 42.00
C PRO A 26 47.13 26.88 41.39
N GLY A 27 46.56 27.30 40.26
CA GLY A 27 46.91 28.55 39.58
C GLY A 27 45.68 29.30 39.13
N SER A 28 45.23 30.23 39.97
CA SER A 28 44.20 31.21 39.64
C SER A 28 44.68 32.15 38.53
N SER A 29 43.98 32.20 37.40
CA SER A 29 43.85 33.45 36.65
C SER A 29 42.48 33.53 35.98
N ARG A 30 41.76 34.57 36.40
CA ARG A 30 40.59 35.15 35.77
C ARG A 30 40.76 35.22 34.25
N ARG A 31 39.82 34.63 33.51
CA ARG A 31 39.25 35.29 32.34
C ARG A 31 37.78 34.91 32.19
N SER A 32 36.95 35.85 32.63
CA SER A 32 35.55 36.00 32.30
C SER A 32 35.37 36.10 30.79
N SER A 33 34.94 35.01 30.17
CA SER A 33 34.31 35.00 28.84
C SER A 33 33.38 33.79 28.74
N SER A 34 32.43 33.71 29.67
CA SER A 34 31.34 32.74 29.68
C SER A 34 30.06 33.44 29.26
N SER A 35 29.57 33.16 28.05
CA SER A 35 28.12 33.09 27.69
C SER A 35 27.81 33.28 26.18
N GLN A 36 28.63 32.78 25.25
CA GLN A 36 28.25 32.75 23.82
C GLN A 36 28.52 31.43 23.11
N VAL A 37 28.49 30.30 23.83
CA VAL A 37 28.55 28.99 23.20
C VAL A 37 27.53 28.09 23.90
N SER A 38 26.41 27.79 23.23
CA SER A 38 25.70 26.48 23.30
C SER A 38 24.21 26.48 22.90
N ASP A 39 23.68 27.47 22.17
CA ASP A 39 22.26 27.40 21.73
C ASP A 39 22.04 27.00 20.26
N SER A 40 23.10 26.90 19.45
CA SER A 40 23.00 26.47 18.05
C SER A 40 23.02 24.96 17.82
N SER A 41 23.45 24.16 18.80
CA SER A 41 23.58 22.69 18.67
C SER A 41 22.35 21.89 19.11
N ARG A 42 21.41 22.51 19.85
CA ARG A 42 20.13 21.88 20.22
C ARG A 42 19.07 21.97 19.12
N GLY A 43 19.18 22.97 18.24
CA GLY A 43 18.29 23.15 17.09
C GLY A 43 18.53 22.18 15.93
N SER A 44 19.78 21.75 15.69
CA SER A 44 20.12 20.90 14.54
C SER A 44 19.70 19.43 14.74
N ARG A 45 19.88 18.87 15.94
CA ARG A 45 19.43 17.50 16.27
C ARG A 45 17.91 17.32 16.21
N ARG A 46 17.14 18.41 16.32
CA ARG A 46 15.67 18.39 16.21
C ARG A 46 15.19 18.43 14.76
N ARG A 47 15.99 19.00 13.84
CA ARG A 47 15.70 19.04 12.39
C ARG A 47 16.10 17.76 11.64
N GLU A 48 17.08 16.99 12.13
CA GLU A 48 17.43 15.67 11.58
C GLU A 48 16.38 14.58 11.86
N ARG A 49 15.44 14.82 12.79
CA ARG A 49 14.23 14.00 12.94
C ARG A 49 13.17 14.32 11.89
N ALA A 50 13.59 14.69 10.67
CA ALA A 50 12.72 14.70 9.51
C ALA A 50 12.00 13.35 9.47
N ALA A 51 10.67 13.38 9.51
CA ALA A 51 9.84 12.20 9.71
C ALA A 51 10.18 11.12 8.66
N HIS A 52 10.92 10.11 9.06
CA HIS A 52 11.31 9.02 8.18
C HIS A 52 10.02 8.32 7.74
N SER A 53 9.70 8.43 6.44
CA SER A 53 8.55 7.72 5.86
C SER A 53 8.75 6.21 5.97
N TRP A 54 7.67 5.43 5.94
CA TRP A 54 7.74 3.97 5.99
C TRP A 54 8.71 3.35 4.96
N ARG A 55 8.92 4.03 3.83
CA ARG A 55 9.87 3.65 2.76
C ARG A 55 11.33 3.61 3.22
N SER A 56 11.68 4.41 4.21
CA SER A 56 13.03 4.45 4.79
C SER A 56 13.23 3.36 5.85
N GLY A 57 12.19 2.62 6.24
CA GLY A 57 12.23 1.56 7.23
C GLY A 57 11.97 2.08 8.65
N GLY A 58 12.31 1.26 9.64
CA GLY A 58 12.19 1.60 11.07
C GLY A 58 11.20 0.72 11.83
N SER A 59 11.02 1.01 13.12
CA SER A 59 10.24 0.16 14.04
C SER A 59 8.78 -0.01 13.62
N THR A 60 8.17 0.98 12.97
CA THR A 60 6.75 0.91 12.55
C THR A 60 6.49 -0.04 11.38
N VAL A 61 7.53 -0.44 10.64
CA VAL A 61 7.44 -1.45 9.58
C VAL A 61 8.23 -2.71 9.93
N ALA A 62 8.74 -2.82 11.16
CA ALA A 62 9.55 -3.95 11.60
C ALA A 62 8.77 -5.29 11.52
N ARG A 63 7.44 -5.23 11.75
CA ARG A 63 6.51 -6.37 11.71
C ARG A 63 5.73 -6.51 10.39
N TRP A 64 6.13 -5.73 9.37
CA TRP A 64 5.54 -5.77 8.04
C TRP A 64 6.48 -6.56 7.13
N ASP A 65 6.49 -7.87 7.31
CA ASP A 65 7.38 -8.81 6.62
C ASP A 65 6.58 -9.85 5.81
N GLY A 66 7.26 -10.88 5.32
CA GLY A 66 6.63 -11.95 4.53
C GLY A 66 5.53 -12.71 5.28
N GLU A 67 5.57 -12.76 6.61
CA GLU A 67 4.51 -13.40 7.39
C GLU A 67 3.19 -12.62 7.26
N LEU A 68 3.24 -11.29 7.32
CA LEU A 68 2.06 -10.46 7.11
C LEU A 68 1.50 -10.62 5.69
N VAL A 69 2.37 -10.75 4.68
CA VAL A 69 1.95 -11.05 3.31
C VAL A 69 1.22 -12.40 3.25
N GLY A 70 1.78 -13.43 3.90
CA GLY A 70 1.15 -14.75 4.00
C GLY A 70 -0.25 -14.69 4.61
N TRP A 71 -0.41 -14.01 5.75
CA TRP A 71 -1.72 -13.83 6.37
C TRP A 71 -2.71 -13.05 5.50
N ALA A 72 -2.26 -11.98 4.84
CA ALA A 72 -3.11 -11.19 3.96
C ALA A 72 -3.62 -12.02 2.77
N VAL A 73 -2.75 -12.83 2.17
CA VAL A 73 -3.12 -13.74 1.06
C VAL A 73 -4.05 -14.85 1.55
N LEU A 74 -3.80 -15.45 2.73
CA LEU A 74 -4.68 -16.47 3.31
C LEU A 74 -6.08 -15.94 3.61
N LEU A 75 -6.18 -14.74 4.20
CA LEU A 75 -7.47 -14.11 4.52
C LEU A 75 -8.24 -13.71 3.26
N LEU A 76 -7.55 -13.22 2.21
CA LEU A 76 -8.16 -12.99 0.92
C LEU A 76 -8.65 -14.29 0.29
N GLY A 77 -7.82 -15.34 0.28
CA GLY A 77 -8.18 -16.65 -0.24
C GLY A 77 -9.40 -17.25 0.46
N ALA A 78 -9.46 -17.15 1.79
CA ALA A 78 -10.65 -17.55 2.56
C ALA A 78 -11.88 -16.73 2.17
N GLY A 79 -11.75 -15.41 2.02
CA GLY A 79 -12.82 -14.53 1.54
C GLY A 79 -13.34 -14.94 0.16
N ILE A 80 -12.44 -15.22 -0.80
CA ILE A 80 -12.78 -15.68 -2.16
C ILE A 80 -13.51 -17.03 -2.12
N LEU A 81 -13.01 -17.99 -1.35
CA LEU A 81 -13.62 -19.32 -1.23
C LEU A 81 -15.03 -19.24 -0.63
N LEU A 82 -15.19 -18.49 0.45
CA LEU A 82 -16.50 -18.27 1.09
C LEU A 82 -17.45 -17.51 0.15
N ALA A 83 -16.94 -16.52 -0.58
CA ALA A 83 -17.73 -15.77 -1.55
C ALA A 83 -18.26 -16.67 -2.66
N THR A 84 -17.38 -17.50 -3.24
CA THR A 84 -17.73 -18.49 -4.27
C THR A 84 -18.73 -19.51 -3.74
N LEU A 85 -18.55 -19.99 -2.51
CA LEU A 85 -19.45 -20.96 -1.89
C LEU A 85 -20.85 -20.36 -1.66
N ALA A 86 -20.92 -19.12 -1.17
CA ALA A 86 -22.19 -18.43 -0.94
C ALA A 86 -22.96 -18.24 -2.25
N ASP A 87 -22.28 -17.79 -3.31
CA ASP A 87 -22.88 -17.61 -4.62
C ASP A 87 -23.42 -18.94 -5.20
N ARG A 88 -22.61 -20.01 -5.12
CA ARG A 88 -22.95 -21.33 -5.68
C ARG A 88 -24.05 -22.07 -4.91
N LEU A 89 -24.09 -21.97 -3.59
CA LEU A 89 -25.02 -22.75 -2.76
C LEU A 89 -26.36 -22.06 -2.52
N LEU A 90 -26.36 -20.73 -2.38
CA LEU A 90 -27.57 -19.99 -2.03
C LEU A 90 -28.23 -19.39 -3.27
N GLY A 91 -27.44 -18.92 -4.23
CA GLY A 91 -27.93 -18.24 -5.43
C GLY A 91 -28.75 -16.98 -5.14
N GLY A 92 -29.27 -16.37 -6.22
CA GLY A 92 -30.12 -15.19 -6.13
C GLY A 92 -29.49 -14.01 -5.39
N THR A 93 -30.34 -13.09 -4.91
CA THR A 93 -29.89 -11.85 -4.26
C THR A 93 -29.16 -12.08 -2.95
N LEU A 94 -29.59 -13.07 -2.16
CA LEU A 94 -28.95 -13.42 -0.89
C LEU A 94 -27.55 -14.00 -1.11
N GLY A 95 -27.38 -14.90 -2.08
CA GLY A 95 -26.08 -15.46 -2.45
C GLY A 95 -25.10 -14.38 -2.89
N SER A 96 -25.52 -13.46 -3.76
CA SER A 96 -24.68 -12.34 -4.21
C SER A 96 -24.29 -11.39 -3.07
N ALA A 97 -25.24 -11.06 -2.18
CA ALA A 97 -24.97 -10.19 -1.03
C ALA A 97 -23.97 -10.83 -0.05
N LEU A 98 -24.14 -12.11 0.26
CA LEU A 98 -23.23 -12.85 1.13
C LEU A 98 -21.86 -13.08 0.46
N SER A 99 -21.83 -13.25 -0.86
CA SER A 99 -20.59 -13.33 -1.63
C SER A 99 -19.76 -12.06 -1.49
N LEU A 100 -20.40 -10.90 -1.72
CA LEU A 100 -19.77 -9.60 -1.56
C LEU A 100 -19.29 -9.37 -0.12
N ALA A 101 -20.14 -9.68 0.87
CA ALA A 101 -19.81 -9.54 2.29
C ALA A 101 -18.62 -10.42 2.70
N ALA A 102 -18.54 -11.66 2.20
CA ALA A 102 -17.44 -12.57 2.49
C ALA A 102 -16.12 -12.08 1.91
N LEU A 103 -16.12 -11.61 0.65
CA LEU A 103 -14.93 -11.04 0.01
C LEU A 103 -14.43 -9.80 0.76
N TRP A 104 -15.34 -8.85 1.04
CA TRP A 104 -15.03 -7.64 1.80
C TRP A 104 -14.55 -7.96 3.21
N GLY A 105 -15.18 -8.94 3.87
CA GLY A 105 -14.80 -9.41 5.20
C GLY A 105 -13.36 -9.94 5.23
N GLY A 106 -12.96 -10.74 4.24
CA GLY A 106 -11.58 -11.24 4.11
C GLY A 106 -10.55 -10.12 3.97
N MET A 107 -10.81 -9.15 3.09
CA MET A 107 -9.95 -7.97 2.92
C MET A 107 -9.89 -7.12 4.20
N LEU A 108 -11.04 -6.83 4.81
CA LEU A 108 -11.14 -6.03 6.02
C LEU A 108 -10.42 -6.70 7.19
N ALA A 109 -10.53 -8.02 7.34
CA ALA A 109 -9.80 -8.77 8.36
C ALA A 109 -8.28 -8.62 8.20
N ALA A 110 -7.77 -8.69 6.97
CA ALA A 110 -6.35 -8.48 6.68
C ALA A 110 -5.90 -7.04 6.98
N ILE A 111 -6.73 -6.04 6.64
CA ILE A 111 -6.50 -4.63 6.97
C ILE A 111 -6.43 -4.45 8.49
N ILE A 112 -7.42 -4.94 9.23
CA ILE A 112 -7.46 -4.83 10.70
C ILE A 112 -6.23 -5.51 11.31
N LEU A 113 -5.89 -6.73 10.90
CA LEU A 113 -4.72 -7.46 11.37
C LEU A 113 -3.42 -6.67 11.16
N ALA A 114 -3.22 -6.12 9.97
CA ALA A 114 -2.02 -5.34 9.64
C ALA A 114 -1.90 -4.09 10.53
N PHE A 115 -2.96 -3.30 10.64
CA PHE A 115 -2.95 -2.06 11.42
C PHE A 115 -2.97 -2.28 12.94
N ALA A 116 -3.47 -3.43 13.41
CA ALA A 116 -3.36 -3.85 14.80
C ALA A 116 -1.91 -4.18 15.18
N ARG A 117 -1.10 -4.69 14.24
CA ARG A 117 0.34 -4.96 14.47
C ARG A 117 1.15 -3.67 14.61
N SER A 118 0.94 -2.70 13.71
CA SER A 118 1.58 -1.37 13.76
C SER A 118 1.03 -0.45 12.66
N ARG A 119 1.25 0.87 12.80
CA ARG A 119 0.83 1.88 11.80
C ARG A 119 2.07 2.47 11.10
N PRO A 120 2.30 2.17 9.80
CA PRO A 120 3.43 2.73 9.06
C PRO A 120 3.39 4.27 9.04
N ARG A 121 4.53 4.91 9.35
CA ARG A 121 4.60 6.38 9.39
C ARG A 121 4.30 6.99 8.02
N MET A 122 3.56 8.10 8.03
CA MET A 122 3.09 8.86 6.86
C MET A 122 2.00 8.19 6.00
N LEU A 123 1.79 6.88 6.10
CA LEU A 123 0.86 6.16 5.22
C LEU A 123 -0.56 6.73 5.25
N LEU A 124 -1.08 7.01 6.44
CA LEU A 124 -2.44 7.53 6.63
C LEU A 124 -2.51 9.06 6.65
N ARG A 125 -1.38 9.77 6.43
CA ARG A 125 -1.37 11.22 6.46
C ARG A 125 -2.02 11.76 5.19
N PHE A 126 -3.04 12.59 5.33
CA PHE A 126 -3.66 13.29 4.22
C PHE A 126 -2.89 14.57 3.87
N HIS A 127 -2.83 14.90 2.59
CA HIS A 127 -2.25 16.13 2.07
C HIS A 127 -3.12 16.68 0.92
N PRO A 128 -3.29 18.01 0.75
CA PRO A 128 -4.11 18.57 -0.33
C PRO A 128 -3.72 18.09 -1.75
N PHE A 129 -2.43 17.89 -2.01
CA PHE A 129 -1.98 17.26 -3.27
C PHE A 129 -2.53 15.85 -3.52
N ASP A 130 -2.92 15.09 -2.49
CA ASP A 130 -3.58 13.79 -2.69
C ASP A 130 -4.94 13.96 -3.39
N LEU A 131 -5.67 15.05 -3.08
CA LEU A 131 -6.90 15.40 -3.78
C LEU A 131 -6.64 15.79 -5.23
N LEU A 132 -5.61 16.61 -5.47
CA LEU A 132 -5.23 16.99 -6.83
C LEU A 132 -4.85 15.77 -7.67
N TYR A 133 -4.01 14.89 -7.14
CA TYR A 133 -3.63 13.64 -7.82
C TYR A 133 -4.85 12.76 -8.06
N GLY A 134 -5.70 12.58 -7.05
CA GLY A 134 -6.92 11.78 -7.15
C GLY A 134 -7.84 12.22 -8.27
N ILE A 135 -8.14 13.52 -8.33
CA ILE A 135 -9.03 14.08 -9.36
C ILE A 135 -8.39 13.94 -10.74
N VAL A 136 -7.16 14.43 -10.92
CA VAL A 136 -6.53 14.49 -12.24
C VAL A 136 -6.29 13.09 -12.80
N LEU A 137 -5.69 12.19 -12.01
CA LEU A 137 -5.35 10.85 -12.47
C LEU A 137 -6.58 9.97 -12.63
N GLY A 138 -7.59 10.08 -11.76
CA GLY A 138 -8.84 9.33 -11.89
C GLY A 138 -9.58 9.67 -13.17
N VAL A 139 -9.67 10.96 -13.51
CA VAL A 139 -10.26 11.42 -14.78
C VAL A 139 -9.45 10.93 -15.98
N ILE A 140 -8.12 11.10 -15.97
CA ILE A 140 -7.25 10.64 -17.07
C ILE A 140 -7.40 9.13 -17.30
N LEU A 141 -7.39 8.33 -16.23
CA LEU A 141 -7.58 6.87 -16.33
C LEU A 141 -8.93 6.53 -16.94
N ARG A 142 -9.99 7.28 -16.59
CA ARG A 142 -11.33 7.02 -17.14
C ARG A 142 -11.42 7.36 -18.62
N PHE A 143 -10.82 8.46 -19.06
CA PHE A 143 -10.72 8.76 -20.50
C PHE A 143 -9.88 7.71 -21.23
N THR A 144 -8.77 7.27 -20.63
CA THR A 144 -7.90 6.24 -21.21
C THR A 144 -8.66 4.92 -21.38
N GLN A 145 -9.49 4.53 -20.40
CA GLN A 145 -10.38 3.38 -20.53
C GLN A 145 -11.29 3.52 -21.76
N GLY A 146 -11.96 4.67 -21.92
CA GLY A 146 -12.83 4.91 -23.06
C GLY A 146 -12.10 4.81 -24.40
N PHE A 147 -10.88 5.34 -24.50
CA PHE A 147 -10.05 5.19 -25.69
C PHE A 147 -9.68 3.73 -25.97
N LEU A 148 -9.31 2.95 -24.94
CA LEU A 148 -8.99 1.54 -25.09
C LEU A 148 -10.21 0.71 -25.50
N GLU A 149 -11.38 1.03 -24.98
CA GLU A 149 -12.65 0.39 -25.35
C GLU A 149 -13.02 0.69 -26.81
N ILE A 150 -12.90 1.94 -27.26
CA ILE A 150 -13.09 2.31 -28.67
C ILE A 150 -12.07 1.58 -29.56
N ALA A 151 -10.81 1.49 -29.14
CA ALA A 151 -9.79 0.75 -29.88
C ALA A 151 -10.08 -0.76 -29.96
N GLY A 152 -10.71 -1.33 -28.92
CA GLY A 152 -11.08 -2.74 -28.86
C GLY A 152 -12.36 -3.10 -29.61
N THR A 153 -13.35 -2.21 -29.61
CA THR A 153 -14.69 -2.45 -30.17
C THR A 153 -14.92 -1.80 -31.53
N GLY A 154 -14.14 -0.77 -31.88
CA GLY A 154 -14.34 0.07 -33.06
C GLY A 154 -15.49 1.08 -32.95
N THR A 155 -16.16 1.16 -31.79
CA THR A 155 -17.35 1.99 -31.61
C THR A 155 -17.27 2.80 -30.33
N ALA A 156 -17.81 4.03 -30.36
CA ALA A 156 -18.02 4.84 -29.18
C ALA A 156 -19.49 4.75 -28.77
N VAL A 157 -19.79 3.90 -27.78
CA VAL A 157 -21.13 3.77 -27.20
C VAL A 157 -21.14 4.48 -25.85
N TRP A 158 -22.13 5.33 -25.63
CA TRP A 158 -22.30 5.98 -24.34
C TRP A 158 -22.91 4.98 -23.33
N PRO A 159 -22.36 4.83 -22.11
CA PRO A 159 -22.85 3.84 -21.16
C PRO A 159 -24.24 4.21 -20.61
N THR A 160 -25.13 3.21 -20.54
CA THR A 160 -26.49 3.34 -20.00
C THR A 160 -26.79 2.20 -19.00
N ALA A 161 -27.56 2.48 -17.95
CA ALA A 161 -28.06 1.48 -17.02
C ALA A 161 -29.45 0.97 -17.42
N GLY A 162 -29.82 -0.22 -16.96
CA GLY A 162 -31.20 -0.69 -17.05
C GLY A 162 -32.14 0.11 -16.14
N THR A 163 -33.35 0.39 -16.62
CA THR A 163 -34.40 1.10 -15.86
C THR A 163 -35.59 0.17 -15.58
N ILE A 164 -36.32 0.47 -14.50
CA ILE A 164 -37.60 -0.15 -14.15
C ILE A 164 -38.64 0.97 -14.15
N ASP A 165 -39.69 0.83 -14.96
CA ASP A 165 -40.75 1.83 -15.14
C ASP A 165 -40.20 3.23 -15.48
N GLY A 166 -39.14 3.29 -16.29
CA GLY A 166 -38.48 4.55 -16.70
C GLY A 166 -37.64 5.21 -15.59
N SER A 167 -37.41 4.52 -14.48
CA SER A 167 -36.62 5.02 -13.35
C SER A 167 -35.46 4.09 -12.99
N LEU A 168 -34.42 4.63 -12.34
CA LEU A 168 -33.36 3.81 -11.77
C LEU A 168 -33.90 3.03 -10.55
N PRO A 169 -33.62 1.72 -10.42
CA PRO A 169 -34.03 0.95 -9.26
C PRO A 169 -33.48 1.56 -7.95
N ALA A 170 -34.23 1.47 -6.84
CA ALA A 170 -33.76 2.00 -5.56
C ALA A 170 -32.42 1.38 -5.11
N SER A 171 -32.18 0.11 -5.45
CA SER A 171 -30.92 -0.59 -5.18
C SER A 171 -29.72 0.00 -5.93
N PHE A 172 -29.93 0.72 -7.03
CA PHE A 172 -28.86 1.37 -7.80
C PHE A 172 -27.98 2.28 -6.96
N TRP A 173 -28.56 3.00 -5.99
CA TRP A 173 -27.78 3.90 -5.14
C TRP A 173 -26.78 3.17 -4.25
N PHE A 174 -27.10 1.95 -3.82
CA PHE A 174 -26.17 1.13 -3.06
C PHE A 174 -25.26 0.34 -4.00
N ASP A 175 -25.83 -0.49 -4.87
CA ASP A 175 -25.10 -1.45 -5.71
C ASP A 175 -24.34 -0.79 -6.87
N GLY A 176 -24.90 0.28 -7.44
CA GLY A 176 -24.35 0.98 -8.60
C GLY A 176 -23.55 2.24 -8.25
N VAL A 177 -23.69 2.78 -7.04
CA VAL A 177 -23.00 4.01 -6.61
C VAL A 177 -22.17 3.78 -5.36
N LEU A 178 -22.77 3.61 -4.19
CA LEU A 178 -22.03 3.62 -2.92
C LEU A 178 -21.01 2.49 -2.81
N ALA A 179 -21.41 1.26 -3.13
CA ALA A 179 -20.55 0.08 -3.09
C ALA A 179 -19.36 0.20 -4.05
N PRO A 180 -19.55 0.40 -5.37
CA PRO A 180 -18.44 0.44 -6.33
C PRO A 180 -17.64 1.74 -6.32
N VAL A 181 -18.23 2.88 -5.96
CA VAL A 181 -17.51 4.18 -5.99
C VAL A 181 -16.74 4.42 -4.70
N VAL A 182 -17.23 3.95 -3.55
CA VAL A 182 -16.66 4.31 -2.25
C VAL A 182 -16.17 3.10 -1.49
N ILE A 183 -17.04 2.12 -1.22
CA ILE A 183 -16.72 1.03 -0.29
C ILE A 183 -15.65 0.11 -0.87
N ALA A 184 -15.86 -0.37 -2.10
CA ALA A 184 -14.93 -1.26 -2.78
C ALA A 184 -13.55 -0.59 -2.98
N PRO A 185 -13.43 0.62 -3.56
CA PRO A 185 -12.14 1.30 -3.68
C PRO A 185 -11.44 1.53 -2.34
N LEU A 186 -12.17 1.84 -1.26
CA LEU A 186 -11.57 1.97 0.07
C LEU A 186 -10.97 0.63 0.53
N LEU A 187 -11.74 -0.46 0.47
CA LEU A 187 -11.25 -1.77 0.90
C LEU A 187 -10.10 -2.25 0.02
N GLU A 188 -10.22 -2.11 -1.29
CA GLU A 188 -9.21 -2.54 -2.26
C GLU A 188 -7.92 -1.75 -2.10
N GLU A 189 -7.96 -0.42 -2.04
CA GLU A 189 -6.74 0.37 -1.90
C GLU A 189 -6.07 0.14 -0.54
N PHE A 190 -6.84 0.04 0.55
CA PHE A 190 -6.24 -0.30 1.84
C PHE A 190 -5.64 -1.71 1.83
N PHE A 191 -6.31 -2.70 1.26
CA PHE A 191 -5.78 -4.06 1.19
C PHE A 191 -4.55 -4.16 0.28
N PHE A 192 -4.67 -3.77 -0.99
CA PHE A 192 -3.60 -3.94 -1.98
C PHE A 192 -2.46 -2.93 -1.77
N ARG A 193 -2.75 -1.65 -1.52
CA ARG A 193 -1.75 -0.58 -1.53
C ARG A 193 -1.29 -0.18 -0.13
N ALA A 194 -2.16 -0.25 0.88
CA ALA A 194 -1.73 0.00 2.25
C ALA A 194 -1.12 -1.25 2.90
N VAL A 195 -1.73 -2.43 2.74
CA VAL A 195 -1.26 -3.69 3.36
C VAL A 195 -0.22 -4.40 2.49
N LEU A 196 -0.64 -4.99 1.37
CA LEU A 196 0.22 -5.87 0.58
C LEU A 196 1.44 -5.15 0.02
N LEU A 197 1.25 -3.99 -0.63
CA LEU A 197 2.35 -3.21 -1.21
C LEU A 197 3.40 -2.84 -0.17
N VAL A 198 2.99 -2.34 1.00
CA VAL A 198 3.94 -1.92 2.05
C VAL A 198 4.66 -3.13 2.65
N ALA A 199 3.97 -4.25 2.86
CA ALA A 199 4.57 -5.47 3.38
C ALA A 199 5.57 -6.09 2.38
N ILE A 200 5.18 -6.21 1.10
CA ILE A 200 6.05 -6.71 0.02
C ILE A 200 7.26 -5.79 -0.17
N PHE A 201 7.04 -4.47 -0.24
CA PHE A 201 8.13 -3.50 -0.33
C PHE A 201 9.11 -3.67 0.82
N THR A 202 8.62 -3.80 2.05
CA THR A 202 9.46 -3.92 3.23
C THR A 202 10.23 -5.23 3.24
N ALA A 203 9.59 -6.36 2.89
CA ALA A 203 10.21 -7.66 2.78
C ALA A 203 11.33 -7.68 1.72
N VAL A 204 11.01 -7.26 0.48
CA VAL A 204 11.96 -7.23 -0.64
C VAL A 204 13.12 -6.28 -0.35
N ARG A 205 12.86 -5.12 0.27
CA ARG A 205 13.91 -4.18 0.65
C ARG A 205 14.89 -4.78 1.66
N ARG A 206 14.42 -5.59 2.62
CA ARG A 206 15.31 -6.28 3.57
C ARG A 206 16.18 -7.33 2.89
N MET A 207 15.62 -8.05 1.92
CA MET A 207 16.33 -9.11 1.19
C MET A 207 17.37 -8.55 0.22
N THR A 208 17.03 -7.47 -0.50
CA THR A 208 17.84 -6.94 -1.60
C THR A 208 18.70 -5.73 -1.23
N ASN A 209 18.41 -5.11 -0.08
CA ASN A 209 18.93 -3.79 0.32
C ASN A 209 18.71 -2.68 -0.73
N SER A 210 17.81 -2.89 -1.70
CA SER A 210 17.53 -1.94 -2.79
C SER A 210 16.12 -1.39 -2.72
N ARG A 211 16.01 -0.07 -2.64
CA ARG A 211 14.72 0.63 -2.60
C ARG A 211 13.99 0.55 -3.95
N SER A 212 14.73 0.64 -5.04
CA SER A 212 14.17 0.63 -6.39
C SER A 212 13.58 -0.73 -6.72
N TRP A 213 14.30 -1.82 -6.42
CA TRP A 213 13.80 -3.18 -6.61
C TRP A 213 12.59 -3.48 -5.74
N ALA A 214 12.60 -3.04 -4.47
CA ALA A 214 11.45 -3.16 -3.59
C ALA A 214 10.20 -2.43 -4.12
N GLY A 215 10.38 -1.21 -4.63
CA GLY A 215 9.32 -0.42 -5.27
C GLY A 215 8.74 -1.13 -6.49
N PHE A 216 9.62 -1.53 -7.42
CA PHE A 216 9.22 -2.24 -8.64
C PHE A 216 8.49 -3.55 -8.33
N ALA A 217 9.05 -4.40 -7.48
CA ALA A 217 8.45 -5.69 -7.12
C ALA A 217 7.08 -5.50 -6.44
N ALA A 218 6.96 -4.55 -5.50
CA ALA A 218 5.70 -4.29 -4.82
C ALA A 218 4.62 -3.78 -5.78
N ILE A 219 4.96 -2.86 -6.70
CA ILE A 219 4.03 -2.36 -7.73
C ILE A 219 3.61 -3.51 -8.66
N ALA A 220 4.55 -4.27 -9.19
CA ALA A 220 4.27 -5.35 -10.14
C ALA A 220 3.39 -6.44 -9.50
N VAL A 221 3.77 -6.96 -8.34
CA VAL A 221 3.05 -8.05 -7.68
C VAL A 221 1.64 -7.61 -7.27
N THR A 222 1.48 -6.43 -6.67
CA THR A 222 0.15 -5.97 -6.22
C THR A 222 -0.76 -5.63 -7.39
N THR A 223 -0.22 -5.13 -8.50
CA THR A 223 -0.99 -4.94 -9.74
C THR A 223 -1.47 -6.27 -10.29
N VAL A 224 -0.61 -7.27 -10.38
CA VAL A 224 -0.99 -8.62 -10.87
C VAL A 224 -2.04 -9.25 -9.97
N LEU A 225 -1.89 -9.18 -8.65
CA LEU A 225 -2.88 -9.70 -7.70
C LEU A 225 -4.22 -8.95 -7.79
N PHE A 226 -4.19 -7.64 -8.01
CA PHE A 226 -5.38 -6.82 -8.20
C PHE A 226 -6.16 -7.23 -9.47
N ILE A 227 -5.46 -7.38 -10.60
CA ILE A 227 -6.05 -7.91 -11.84
C ILE A 227 -6.59 -9.32 -11.62
N GLY A 228 -5.79 -10.18 -10.97
CA GLY A 228 -6.16 -11.57 -10.69
C GLY A 228 -7.45 -11.68 -9.87
N LEU A 229 -7.61 -10.83 -8.85
CA LEU A 229 -8.85 -10.79 -8.06
C LEU A 229 -10.07 -10.49 -8.93
N HIS A 230 -9.96 -9.54 -9.85
CA HIS A 230 -11.05 -9.20 -10.77
C HIS A 230 -11.38 -10.38 -11.70
N LEU A 231 -10.36 -11.02 -12.27
CA LEU A 231 -10.51 -12.17 -13.16
C LEU A 231 -11.12 -13.41 -12.50
N VAL A 232 -11.13 -13.50 -11.17
CA VAL A 232 -11.79 -14.60 -10.44
C VAL A 232 -13.31 -14.46 -10.48
N PHE A 233 -13.82 -13.23 -10.42
CA PHE A 233 -15.26 -12.98 -10.30
C PHE A 233 -15.93 -12.65 -11.63
N ASP A 234 -15.18 -12.12 -12.60
CA ASP A 234 -15.72 -11.70 -13.89
C ASP A 234 -14.82 -12.10 -15.06
N THR A 235 -15.45 -12.23 -16.23
CA THR A 235 -14.74 -12.37 -17.50
C THR A 235 -14.48 -10.99 -18.08
N TYR A 236 -13.22 -10.67 -18.33
CA TYR A 236 -12.81 -9.36 -18.86
C TYR A 236 -12.27 -9.46 -20.28
N THR A 237 -12.54 -8.43 -21.07
CA THR A 237 -11.89 -8.16 -22.35
C THR A 237 -10.46 -7.66 -22.13
N TRP A 238 -9.63 -7.71 -23.18
CA TRP A 238 -8.23 -7.29 -23.06
C TRP A 238 -8.08 -5.80 -22.69
N TRP A 239 -8.97 -4.92 -23.18
CA TRP A 239 -8.94 -3.49 -22.85
C TRP A 239 -9.35 -3.21 -21.40
N SER A 240 -10.28 -4.00 -20.85
CA SER A 240 -10.62 -3.91 -19.44
C SER A 240 -9.48 -4.39 -18.55
N VAL A 241 -8.81 -5.49 -18.91
CA VAL A 241 -7.60 -5.96 -18.21
C VAL A 241 -6.49 -4.91 -18.27
N ALA A 242 -6.27 -4.28 -19.44
CA ALA A 242 -5.30 -3.20 -19.59
C ALA A 242 -5.64 -1.99 -18.70
N THR A 243 -6.92 -1.61 -18.62
CA THR A 243 -7.40 -0.54 -17.74
C THR A 243 -7.19 -0.87 -16.27
N LEU A 244 -7.55 -2.08 -15.83
CA LEU A 244 -7.29 -2.55 -14.46
C LEU A 244 -5.80 -2.52 -14.11
N GLY A 245 -4.95 -2.91 -15.06
CA GLY A 245 -3.50 -2.81 -14.92
C GLY A 245 -3.02 -1.37 -14.77
N LEU A 246 -3.53 -0.44 -15.58
CA LEU A 246 -3.20 0.99 -15.49
C LEU A 246 -3.64 1.59 -14.15
N VAL A 247 -4.87 1.33 -13.70
CA VAL A 247 -5.36 1.74 -12.38
C VAL A 247 -4.43 1.19 -11.30
N GLY A 248 -4.10 -0.10 -11.38
CA GLY A 248 -3.26 -0.76 -10.39
C GLY A 248 -1.85 -0.18 -10.30
N ILE A 249 -1.22 0.08 -11.45
CA ILE A 249 0.13 0.68 -11.55
C ILE A 249 0.12 2.12 -11.03
N VAL A 250 -0.86 2.93 -11.44
CA VAL A 250 -0.94 4.35 -11.04
C VAL A 250 -1.17 4.46 -9.53
N CYS A 251 -2.15 3.73 -8.99
CA CYS A 251 -2.43 3.72 -7.56
C CYS A 251 -1.21 3.24 -6.74
N ALA A 252 -0.60 2.11 -7.12
CA ALA A 252 0.59 1.61 -6.44
C ALA A 252 1.77 2.59 -6.53
N GLY A 253 1.99 3.16 -7.71
CA GLY A 253 3.02 4.17 -7.98
C GLY A 253 2.84 5.41 -7.11
N LEU A 254 1.62 5.93 -6.96
CA LEU A 254 1.32 7.06 -6.08
C LEU A 254 1.69 6.77 -4.63
N VAL A 255 1.35 5.58 -4.11
CA VAL A 255 1.69 5.22 -2.72
C VAL A 255 3.20 5.10 -2.54
N VAL A 256 3.93 4.50 -3.48
CA VAL A 256 5.40 4.41 -3.43
C VAL A 256 6.05 5.79 -3.55
N ALA A 257 5.53 6.67 -4.42
CA ALA A 257 6.07 8.00 -4.67
C ALA A 257 5.82 8.97 -3.50
N THR A 258 4.61 8.96 -2.93
CA THR A 258 4.19 9.91 -1.90
C THR A 258 4.33 9.38 -0.47
N ALA A 259 4.44 8.07 -0.29
CA ALA A 259 4.33 7.36 0.99
C ALA A 259 2.95 7.48 1.67
N ARG A 260 1.90 7.91 0.95
CA ARG A 260 0.54 8.15 1.46
C ARG A 260 -0.47 7.34 0.67
N ILE A 261 -1.52 6.86 1.33
CA ILE A 261 -2.56 6.04 0.69
C ILE A 261 -3.63 6.85 -0.04
N TRP A 262 -3.90 8.08 0.45
CA TRP A 262 -5.07 8.85 0.05
C TRP A 262 -5.09 9.24 -1.43
N GLY A 263 -3.93 9.47 -2.05
CA GLY A 263 -3.86 9.75 -3.49
C GLY A 263 -4.38 8.58 -4.33
N ALA A 264 -4.07 7.34 -3.94
CA ALA A 264 -4.54 6.14 -4.61
C ALA A 264 -6.04 5.91 -4.37
N VAL A 265 -6.50 6.03 -3.13
CA VAL A 265 -7.93 5.95 -2.76
C VAL A 265 -8.75 6.93 -3.58
N LEU A 266 -8.36 8.21 -3.60
CA LEU A 266 -9.11 9.23 -4.33
C LEU A 266 -9.04 9.04 -5.84
N THR A 267 -7.91 8.57 -6.39
CA THR A 267 -7.80 8.23 -7.81
C THR A 267 -8.82 7.17 -8.19
N HIS A 268 -8.93 6.11 -7.39
CA HIS A 268 -9.83 5.00 -7.65
C HIS A 268 -11.30 5.41 -7.46
N ILE A 269 -11.62 6.15 -6.39
CA ILE A 269 -12.96 6.71 -6.17
C ILE A 269 -13.38 7.61 -7.34
N VAL A 270 -12.51 8.52 -7.79
CA VAL A 270 -12.82 9.42 -8.91
C VAL A 270 -12.98 8.64 -10.21
N PHE A 271 -12.10 7.68 -10.49
CA PHE A 271 -12.19 6.82 -11.66
C PHE A 271 -13.56 6.12 -11.74
N ASN A 272 -14.03 5.52 -10.64
CA ASN A 272 -15.34 4.88 -10.56
C ASN A 272 -16.49 5.91 -10.53
N GLY A 273 -16.31 7.03 -9.85
CA GLY A 273 -17.32 8.08 -9.77
C GLY A 273 -17.63 8.72 -11.13
N VAL A 274 -16.60 8.97 -11.95
CA VAL A 274 -16.79 9.43 -13.34
C VAL A 274 -17.49 8.36 -14.17
N ALA A 275 -17.18 7.08 -13.96
CA ALA A 275 -17.86 5.97 -14.63
C ALA A 275 -19.38 5.98 -14.37
N VAL A 276 -19.75 6.06 -13.10
CA VAL A 276 -21.15 6.12 -12.67
C VAL A 276 -21.82 7.41 -13.13
N GLY A 277 -21.12 8.54 -13.09
CA GLY A 277 -21.63 9.81 -13.61
C GLY A 277 -21.98 9.73 -15.10
N MET A 278 -21.09 9.14 -15.91
CA MET A 278 -21.36 8.89 -17.34
C MET A 278 -22.56 7.97 -17.54
N LEU A 279 -22.67 6.90 -16.74
CA LEU A 279 -23.77 5.94 -16.78
C LEU A 279 -25.12 6.62 -16.50
N VAL A 280 -25.19 7.45 -15.46
CA VAL A 280 -26.41 8.20 -15.09
C VAL A 280 -26.79 9.18 -16.19
N VAL A 281 -25.84 9.96 -16.70
CA VAL A 281 -26.09 10.91 -17.81
C VAL A 281 -26.60 10.19 -19.05
N GLY A 282 -26.01 9.04 -19.38
CA GLY A 282 -26.46 8.22 -20.50
C GLY A 282 -27.87 7.71 -20.33
N THR A 283 -28.20 7.25 -19.12
CA THR A 283 -29.51 6.66 -18.81
C THR A 283 -30.63 7.69 -18.86
N ILE A 284 -30.37 8.93 -18.41
CA ILE A 284 -31.38 10.01 -18.43
C ILE A 284 -31.55 10.57 -19.85
N GLY A 285 -30.52 10.49 -20.69
CA GLY A 285 -30.56 11.00 -22.07
C GLY A 285 -31.02 10.01 -23.13
N ALA A 286 -31.24 8.73 -22.76
CA ALA A 286 -31.71 7.66 -23.64
C ALA A 286 -33.24 7.53 -23.61
#